data_AF-A0A8S2UKN0-F1
#
_entry.id   AF-A0A8S2UKN0-F1
#
_cell.length_a   1.000
_cell.length_b   1.000
_cell.length_c   1.000
_cell.angle_alpha   90.00
_cell.angle_beta   90.00
_cell.angle_gamma   90.00
#
_symmetry.space_group_name_H-M   'P 1'
#
loop_
_entity.id
_entity.type
_entity.pdbx_description
1 polymer ?
#
loop_
_entity_poly.entity_id
_entity_poly.type
_entity_poly.pdbx_seq_one_letter_code
_entity_poly.pdbx_strand_id
1 'polypeptide(L)'
;ADQIDSLTWSTATFNQTATYLIFIHGQISHSKVKSDLEAQILKKFEYIEILNATSCTVYPEIFRETFSGNSDLKNFFVIGIIGEQSGGKSFLVNKVFGTKIAESKFKCTTGILATRVIVSDHENVKNIVVLDTEGLLDRSKKDAESQIFDRTTVLEVMARSHVVLINIPRNVNKTMQQILEIVMYGLNKLQITNKQKLIFLFRDQDPRTMSKAGQRNHVGEVMDDIKLACEKVNFNVQNLINGYDTHEFP
;
A
#
# COMPACT_ATOMS: atom_id res chain seq x y z
N ALA A 1 -22.03 7.76 -9.38
CA ALA A 1 -22.09 6.29 -9.42
C ALA A 1 -21.98 5.76 -10.85
N ASP A 2 -22.62 6.40 -11.86
CA ASP A 2 -22.81 5.76 -13.17
C ASP A 2 -21.89 6.21 -14.33
N GLN A 3 -20.70 6.76 -14.06
CA GLN A 3 -19.72 7.09 -15.13
C GLN A 3 -18.40 6.31 -15.05
N ILE A 4 -18.34 5.28 -14.19
CA ILE A 4 -17.07 4.62 -13.79
C ILE A 4 -16.79 3.33 -14.59
N ASP A 5 -17.81 2.71 -15.19
CA ASP A 5 -17.69 1.37 -15.79
C ASP A 5 -17.09 1.31 -17.21
N SER A 6 -16.77 2.44 -17.85
CA SER A 6 -16.37 2.47 -19.27
C SER A 6 -14.87 2.74 -19.55
N LEU A 7 -13.99 2.68 -18.55
CA LEU A 7 -12.56 2.96 -18.76
C LEU A 7 -11.81 1.73 -19.29
N THR A 8 -11.63 1.69 -20.61
CA THR A 8 -10.77 0.75 -21.33
C THR A 8 -9.29 1.11 -21.18
N TRP A 9 -8.48 0.12 -20.78
CA TRP A 9 -7.07 0.27 -20.41
C TRP A 9 -6.15 0.61 -21.60
N SER A 10 -5.86 1.89 -21.79
CA SER A 10 -4.73 2.40 -22.57
C SER A 10 -3.71 3.12 -21.66
N THR A 11 -2.56 3.56 -22.18
CA THR A 11 -1.57 4.39 -21.46
C THR A 11 -2.18 5.64 -20.81
N ALA A 12 -3.36 6.09 -21.26
CA ALA A 12 -4.10 7.18 -20.64
C ALA A 12 -4.75 6.83 -19.28
N THR A 13 -4.92 5.54 -18.96
CA THR A 13 -5.59 4.98 -17.75
C THR A 13 -4.68 4.90 -16.53
N PHE A 14 -3.35 4.85 -16.71
CA PHE A 14 -2.39 4.66 -15.60
C PHE A 14 -2.24 5.89 -14.71
N ASN A 15 -2.15 7.06 -15.35
CA ASN A 15 -2.22 8.33 -14.63
C ASN A 15 -3.57 8.51 -13.91
N GLN A 16 -4.63 7.86 -14.39
CA GLN A 16 -5.93 7.86 -13.72
C GLN A 16 -5.92 7.09 -12.41
N THR A 17 -5.19 5.97 -12.33
CA THR A 17 -5.11 5.15 -11.12
C THR A 17 -4.36 5.85 -10.00
N ALA A 18 -3.20 6.46 -10.28
CA ALA A 18 -2.50 7.29 -9.30
C ALA A 18 -3.38 8.46 -8.84
N THR A 19 -4.05 9.12 -9.80
CA THR A 19 -4.99 10.20 -9.50
C THR A 19 -6.19 9.73 -8.69
N TYR A 20 -6.73 8.54 -8.98
CA TYR A 20 -7.88 7.93 -8.32
C TYR A 20 -7.55 7.53 -6.87
N LEU A 21 -6.36 6.98 -6.62
CA LEU A 21 -5.86 6.67 -5.27
C LEU A 21 -5.73 7.95 -4.42
N ILE A 22 -5.29 9.06 -5.03
CA ILE A 22 -5.20 10.37 -4.38
C ILE A 22 -6.60 11.02 -4.25
N PHE A 23 -7.49 10.82 -5.22
CA PHE A 23 -8.84 11.39 -5.29
C PHE A 23 -9.83 10.77 -4.31
N ILE A 24 -9.66 9.49 -3.98
CA ILE A 24 -10.50 8.76 -3.04
C ILE A 24 -10.54 9.43 -1.64
N HIS A 25 -9.59 10.32 -1.33
CA HIS A 25 -9.59 11.17 -0.14
C HIS A 25 -10.28 12.54 -0.31
N GLY A 26 -10.95 12.78 -1.45
CA GLY A 26 -11.94 13.83 -1.68
C GLY A 26 -11.44 15.20 -2.17
N GLN A 27 -10.24 15.33 -2.76
CA GLN A 27 -9.63 16.66 -2.92
C GLN A 27 -9.11 17.06 -4.33
N ILE A 28 -9.14 16.23 -5.39
CA ILE A 28 -8.31 16.51 -6.61
C ILE A 28 -8.97 16.20 -7.98
N SER A 29 -8.70 17.03 -8.99
CA SER A 29 -9.11 16.82 -10.39
C SER A 29 -8.16 15.91 -11.19
N HIS A 30 -8.76 15.06 -12.01
CA HIS A 30 -8.14 13.93 -12.68
C HIS A 30 -7.07 14.26 -13.76
N SER A 31 -7.26 15.34 -14.53
CA SER A 31 -6.37 15.68 -15.65
C SER A 31 -5.07 16.35 -15.22
N LYS A 32 -5.02 16.95 -14.02
CA LYS A 32 -3.90 17.76 -13.54
C LYS A 32 -2.79 16.92 -12.89
N VAL A 33 -3.16 15.85 -12.20
CA VAL A 33 -2.21 14.89 -11.58
C VAL A 33 -1.38 14.14 -12.64
N LYS A 34 -1.98 13.88 -13.81
CA LYS A 34 -1.34 13.20 -14.94
C LYS A 34 -0.10 13.93 -15.46
N SER A 35 -0.22 15.22 -15.79
CA SER A 35 0.88 16.02 -16.35
C SER A 35 2.01 16.22 -15.35
N ASP A 36 1.65 16.34 -14.07
CA ASP A 36 2.58 16.63 -13.00
C ASP A 36 3.43 15.41 -12.63
N LEU A 37 2.79 14.23 -12.56
CA LEU A 37 3.48 12.96 -12.33
C LEU A 37 4.50 12.71 -13.45
N GLU A 38 4.11 12.91 -14.71
CA GLU A 38 4.98 12.75 -15.88
C GLU A 38 6.24 13.65 -15.81
N ALA A 39 6.12 14.88 -15.32
CA ALA A 39 7.25 15.81 -15.17
C ALA A 39 8.20 15.46 -14.01
N GLN A 40 7.71 14.76 -12.98
CA GLN A 40 8.48 14.40 -11.79
C GLN A 40 9.32 13.13 -11.96
N ILE A 41 8.86 12.19 -12.80
CA ILE A 41 9.58 10.97 -13.22
C ILE A 41 11.00 11.26 -13.74
N LEU A 42 11.24 12.49 -14.17
CA LEU A 42 12.50 12.94 -14.75
C LEU A 42 13.53 13.48 -13.74
N LYS A 43 13.21 13.59 -12.44
CA LYS A 43 14.16 14.07 -11.40
C LYS A 43 14.66 12.92 -10.51
N LYS A 44 15.98 12.90 -10.24
CA LYS A 44 16.71 11.87 -9.46
C LYS A 44 15.91 11.35 -8.25
N PHE A 45 15.67 10.03 -8.22
CA PHE A 45 15.04 9.33 -7.09
C PHE A 45 16.10 8.66 -6.23
N GLU A 46 16.18 9.05 -4.96
CA GLU A 46 16.85 8.29 -3.90
C GLU A 46 15.78 7.67 -3.02
N TYR A 47 15.94 6.38 -2.70
CA TYR A 47 15.11 5.68 -1.73
C TYR A 47 15.87 5.55 -0.41
N ILE A 48 15.14 5.54 0.71
CA ILE A 48 15.70 5.22 2.03
C ILE A 48 15.13 3.91 2.55
N GLU A 49 15.93 3.16 3.28
CA GLU A 49 15.49 1.95 3.98
C GLU A 49 14.95 2.32 5.37
N ILE A 50 13.67 1.99 5.64
CA ILE A 50 13.02 2.22 6.94
C ILE A 50 13.08 0.98 7.82
N LEU A 51 13.02 -0.21 7.23
CA LEU A 51 13.14 -1.48 7.93
C LEU A 51 14.18 -2.30 7.19
N ASN A 52 15.22 -2.75 7.88
CA ASN A 52 16.23 -3.63 7.30
C ASN A 52 15.81 -5.10 7.42
N ALA A 53 15.87 -5.84 6.30
CA ALA A 53 15.47 -7.25 6.26
C ALA A 53 16.38 -8.19 7.06
N THR A 54 17.67 -7.89 7.12
CA THR A 54 18.67 -8.77 7.73
C THR A 54 18.65 -8.65 9.25
N SER A 55 18.55 -7.43 9.78
CA SER A 55 18.54 -7.19 11.22
C SER A 55 17.14 -7.04 11.82
N CYS A 56 16.10 -6.94 10.99
CA CYS A 56 14.74 -6.58 11.40
C CYS A 56 14.70 -5.25 12.19
N THR A 57 15.67 -4.36 11.93
CA THR A 57 15.77 -3.05 12.61
C THR A 57 14.91 -2.03 11.89
N VAL A 58 14.04 -1.35 12.65
CA VAL A 58 13.29 -0.18 12.20
C VAL A 58 14.14 1.07 12.45
N TYR A 59 14.24 1.94 11.45
CA TYR A 59 14.89 3.26 11.53
C TYR A 59 13.81 4.35 11.54
N PRO A 60 13.21 4.67 12.69
CA PRO A 60 12.12 5.65 12.74
C PRO A 60 12.60 7.07 12.43
N GLU A 61 13.83 7.41 12.85
CA GLU A 61 14.38 8.76 12.71
C GLU A 61 14.68 9.13 11.25
N ILE A 62 15.13 8.17 10.45
CA ILE A 62 15.51 8.42 9.05
C ILE A 62 14.32 8.90 8.21
N PHE A 63 13.12 8.43 8.51
CA PHE A 63 11.91 8.86 7.84
C PHE A 63 11.62 10.34 8.09
N ARG A 64 11.71 10.76 9.37
CA ARG A 64 11.46 12.14 9.80
C ARG A 64 12.55 13.07 9.25
N GLU A 65 13.81 12.70 9.41
CA GLU A 65 14.93 13.51 8.96
C GLU A 65 14.94 13.70 7.45
N THR A 66 14.71 12.62 6.69
CA THR A 66 14.78 12.65 5.21
C THR A 66 13.58 13.33 4.58
N PHE A 67 12.37 13.01 5.04
CA PHE A 67 11.16 13.49 4.37
C PHE A 67 10.66 14.79 4.98
N SER A 68 10.56 14.90 6.31
CA SER A 68 10.00 16.10 6.94
C SER A 68 11.00 17.24 7.16
N GLY A 69 12.28 16.99 7.44
CA GLY A 69 13.18 18.05 7.88
C GLY A 69 12.55 18.87 9.02
N ASN A 70 12.46 20.21 8.88
CA ASN A 70 11.74 21.12 9.79
C ASN A 70 10.26 21.41 9.39
N SER A 71 9.73 20.73 8.37
CA SER A 71 8.36 20.96 7.87
C SER A 71 7.33 20.10 8.61
N ASP A 72 6.09 20.60 8.69
CA ASP A 72 5.00 19.92 9.38
C ASP A 72 4.66 18.58 8.69
N LEU A 73 4.69 17.48 9.45
CA LEU A 73 4.40 16.11 8.99
C LEU A 73 2.99 16.01 8.36
N LYS A 74 2.11 16.96 8.66
CA LYS A 74 0.76 17.09 8.06
C LYS A 74 0.76 17.28 6.54
N ASN A 75 1.90 17.62 5.93
CA ASN A 75 2.01 17.83 4.49
C ASN A 75 2.41 16.57 3.70
N PHE A 76 2.50 15.41 4.38
CA PHE A 76 2.86 14.13 3.75
C PHE A 76 1.64 13.23 3.60
N PHE A 77 1.50 12.65 2.42
CA PHE A 77 0.56 11.59 2.13
C PHE A 77 1.32 10.30 1.84
N VAL A 78 1.13 9.29 2.70
CA VAL A 78 1.93 8.05 2.67
C VAL A 78 1.09 6.93 2.08
N ILE A 79 1.61 6.27 1.05
CA ILE A 79 1.00 5.12 0.38
C ILE A 79 1.95 3.93 0.57
N GLY A 80 1.51 2.88 1.24
CA GLY A 80 2.29 1.66 1.38
C GLY A 80 1.74 0.53 0.54
N ILE A 81 2.60 -0.37 0.06
CA ILE A 81 2.18 -1.60 -0.60
C ILE A 81 2.67 -2.82 0.19
N ILE A 82 1.80 -3.79 0.42
CA ILE A 82 2.15 -5.10 1.00
C ILE A 82 1.65 -6.22 0.08
N GLY A 83 2.21 -7.41 0.20
CA GLY A 83 1.78 -8.56 -0.58
C GLY A 83 2.84 -9.64 -0.71
N GLU A 84 2.43 -10.79 -1.23
CA GLU A 84 3.27 -11.98 -1.33
C GLU A 84 4.58 -11.75 -2.10
N GLN A 85 5.56 -12.61 -1.83
CA GLN A 85 6.83 -12.66 -2.52
C GLN A 85 6.64 -12.81 -4.03
N SER A 86 7.46 -12.07 -4.78
CA SER A 86 7.41 -12.02 -6.25
C SER A 86 6.06 -11.55 -6.84
N GLY A 87 5.21 -10.90 -6.06
CA GLY A 87 3.90 -10.40 -6.51
C GLY A 87 3.90 -9.12 -7.36
N GLY A 88 5.05 -8.66 -7.88
CA GLY A 88 5.10 -7.46 -8.73
C GLY A 88 4.82 -6.13 -8.02
N LYS A 89 5.03 -6.05 -6.69
CA LYS A 89 4.81 -4.82 -5.89
C LYS A 89 5.61 -3.62 -6.40
N SER A 90 6.92 -3.76 -6.52
CA SER A 90 7.80 -2.70 -7.01
C SER A 90 7.53 -2.36 -8.48
N PHE A 91 7.15 -3.35 -9.30
CA PHE A 91 6.69 -3.10 -10.68
C PHE A 91 5.44 -2.22 -10.67
N LEU A 92 4.44 -2.56 -9.88
CA LEU A 92 3.21 -1.81 -9.74
C LEU A 92 3.49 -0.38 -9.24
N VAL A 93 4.27 -0.22 -8.18
CA VAL A 93 4.63 1.09 -7.62
C VAL A 93 5.38 1.95 -8.65
N ASN A 94 6.39 1.38 -9.30
CA ASN A 94 7.15 2.08 -10.35
C ASN A 94 6.26 2.48 -11.53
N LYS A 95 5.28 1.64 -11.89
CA LYS A 95 4.34 1.95 -12.97
C LYS A 95 3.32 3.01 -12.58
N VAL A 96 2.76 2.94 -11.37
CA VAL A 96 1.70 3.85 -10.91
C VAL A 96 2.25 5.21 -10.53
N PHE A 97 3.39 5.25 -9.83
CA PHE A 97 3.97 6.49 -9.30
C PHE A 97 5.17 6.98 -10.09
N GLY A 98 5.58 6.24 -11.13
CA GLY A 98 6.71 6.62 -11.97
C GLY A 98 8.06 6.58 -11.24
N THR A 99 8.12 5.84 -10.14
CA THR A 99 9.34 5.65 -9.35
C THR A 99 10.27 4.64 -10.03
N LYS A 100 11.50 4.56 -9.53
CA LYS A 100 12.55 3.64 -10.02
C LYS A 100 13.07 2.72 -8.91
N ILE A 101 12.17 2.28 -8.02
CA ILE A 101 12.51 1.45 -6.87
C ILE A 101 12.95 0.07 -7.37
N ALA A 102 14.10 -0.41 -6.89
CA ALA A 102 14.60 -1.75 -7.16
C ALA A 102 14.60 -2.15 -8.66
N GLU A 103 14.92 -1.22 -9.57
CA GLU A 103 14.82 -1.41 -11.04
C GLU A 103 15.71 -2.51 -11.67
N SER A 104 16.53 -3.23 -10.90
CA SER A 104 17.17 -4.43 -11.45
C SER A 104 16.23 -5.63 -11.34
N LYS A 105 15.99 -6.33 -12.46
CA LYS A 105 15.17 -7.57 -12.56
C LYS A 105 15.58 -8.70 -11.60
N PHE A 106 16.66 -8.53 -10.83
CA PHE A 106 17.26 -9.51 -9.94
C PHE A 106 17.36 -9.05 -8.48
N LYS A 107 17.00 -7.80 -8.15
CA LYS A 107 16.91 -7.37 -6.75
C LYS A 107 15.47 -7.43 -6.32
N CYS A 108 15.13 -8.43 -5.49
CA CYS A 108 13.94 -8.32 -4.68
C CYS A 108 14.13 -7.16 -3.71
N THR A 109 13.06 -6.39 -3.46
CA THR A 109 13.08 -5.43 -2.35
C THR A 109 13.41 -6.16 -1.07
N THR A 110 14.40 -5.67 -0.33
CA THR A 110 14.74 -6.12 1.01
C THR A 110 14.27 -5.08 1.99
N GLY A 111 13.47 -5.45 2.98
CA GLY A 111 13.01 -4.53 3.99
C GLY A 111 11.85 -3.63 3.53
N ILE A 112 11.80 -2.39 4.02
CA ILE A 112 10.86 -1.35 3.57
C ILE A 112 11.66 -0.20 2.97
N LEU A 113 11.41 0.10 1.70
CA LEU A 113 12.02 1.21 0.99
C LEU A 113 11.01 2.33 0.82
N ALA A 114 11.39 3.55 1.18
CA ALA A 114 10.57 4.73 1.01
C ALA A 114 11.13 5.68 -0.04
N THR A 115 10.26 6.18 -0.91
CA THR A 115 10.60 7.14 -1.97
C THR A 115 9.62 8.29 -1.96
N ARG A 116 10.13 9.52 -2.06
CA ARG A 116 9.31 10.73 -2.21
C ARG A 116 8.89 10.93 -3.67
N VAL A 117 7.63 11.26 -3.85
CA VAL A 117 7.00 11.66 -5.11
C VAL A 117 6.51 13.10 -4.92
N ILE A 118 7.13 14.06 -5.62
CA ILE A 118 6.96 15.50 -5.37
C ILE A 118 5.85 16.09 -6.23
N VAL A 119 4.59 16.04 -5.79
CA VAL A 119 3.47 16.60 -6.58
C VAL A 119 3.61 18.12 -6.74
N SER A 120 3.78 18.60 -7.97
CA SER A 120 4.23 19.98 -8.24
C SER A 120 3.21 21.09 -7.94
N ASP A 121 1.90 20.81 -7.88
CA ASP A 121 0.93 21.90 -8.04
C ASP A 121 -0.36 21.79 -7.19
N HIS A 122 -0.24 21.25 -5.97
CA HIS A 122 -1.34 21.24 -4.99
C HIS A 122 -1.03 22.02 -3.72
N GLU A 123 -1.96 22.90 -3.33
CA GLU A 123 -1.84 23.72 -2.12
C GLU A 123 -1.85 22.88 -0.83
N ASN A 124 -2.50 21.69 -0.85
CA ASN A 124 -2.76 20.85 0.33
C ASN A 124 -1.94 19.55 0.43
N VAL A 125 -1.41 19.01 -0.67
CA VAL A 125 -0.59 17.77 -0.67
C VAL A 125 0.65 18.03 -1.49
N LYS A 126 1.73 18.41 -0.80
CA LYS A 126 3.00 18.77 -1.44
C LYS A 126 3.96 17.58 -1.51
N ASN A 127 3.71 16.52 -0.74
CA ASN A 127 4.63 15.39 -0.61
C ASN A 127 3.91 14.06 -0.53
N ILE A 128 4.00 13.24 -1.57
CA ILE A 128 3.61 11.83 -1.48
C ILE A 128 4.86 11.02 -1.12
N VAL A 129 4.72 10.05 -0.22
CA VAL A 129 5.77 9.06 0.06
C VAL A 129 5.20 7.69 -0.23
N VAL A 130 5.92 6.92 -1.04
CA VAL A 130 5.56 5.54 -1.35
C VAL A 130 6.47 4.59 -0.58
N LEU A 131 5.88 3.66 0.17
CA LEU A 131 6.57 2.58 0.87
C LEU A 131 6.44 1.30 0.03
N ASP A 132 7.52 0.88 -0.61
CA ASP A 132 7.64 -0.44 -1.25
C ASP A 132 8.28 -1.43 -0.27
N THR A 133 7.82 -2.67 -0.28
CA THR A 133 8.22 -3.66 0.73
C THR A 133 8.80 -4.92 0.12
N GLU A 134 9.64 -5.61 0.89
CA GLU A 134 9.91 -7.03 0.68
C GLU A 134 8.60 -7.80 0.62
N GLY A 135 8.61 -8.88 -0.14
CA GLY A 135 7.42 -9.71 -0.24
C GLY A 135 7.27 -10.65 0.93
N LEU A 136 6.03 -10.72 1.38
CA LEU A 136 5.62 -11.52 2.51
C LEU A 136 5.51 -12.99 2.09
N LEU A 137 5.50 -13.89 3.07
CA LEU A 137 5.22 -15.32 2.86
C LEU A 137 6.20 -15.98 1.89
N ASP A 138 7.48 -15.59 1.94
CA ASP A 138 8.53 -16.21 1.14
C ASP A 138 8.60 -17.71 1.46
N ARG A 139 8.20 -18.55 0.49
CA ARG A 139 8.13 -20.00 0.69
C ARG A 139 9.49 -20.64 0.98
N SER A 140 10.58 -19.96 0.66
CA SER A 140 11.95 -20.39 0.96
C SER A 140 12.37 -20.15 2.41
N LYS A 141 11.67 -19.25 3.14
CA LYS A 141 11.93 -18.90 4.54
C LYS A 141 10.71 -19.29 5.39
N LYS A 142 10.85 -20.29 6.27
CA LYS A 142 9.74 -20.80 7.11
C LYS A 142 10.06 -20.78 8.61
N ASP A 143 11.18 -20.19 8.98
CA ASP A 143 11.59 -20.01 10.37
C ASP A 143 10.73 -18.98 11.11
N ALA A 144 10.93 -18.87 12.43
CA ALA A 144 10.21 -17.91 13.25
C ALA A 144 10.59 -16.45 12.93
N GLU A 145 11.83 -16.22 12.51
CA GLU A 145 12.36 -14.88 12.22
C GLU A 145 11.69 -14.26 10.99
N SER A 146 11.52 -15.02 9.91
CA SER A 146 10.79 -14.62 8.71
C SER A 146 9.31 -14.30 9.00
N GLN A 147 8.65 -15.08 9.87
CA GLN A 147 7.28 -14.75 10.29
C GLN A 147 7.19 -13.48 11.15
N ILE A 148 8.20 -13.21 11.98
CA ILE A 148 8.30 -11.96 12.73
C ILE A 148 8.50 -10.81 11.75
N PHE A 149 9.42 -10.96 10.80
CA PHE A 149 9.69 -9.96 9.78
C PHE A 149 8.45 -9.62 8.95
N ASP A 150 7.66 -10.62 8.52
CA ASP A 150 6.41 -10.39 7.78
C ASP A 150 5.41 -9.56 8.59
N ARG A 151 5.21 -9.91 9.88
CA ARG A 151 4.30 -9.18 10.77
C ARG A 151 4.81 -7.76 11.05
N THR A 152 6.11 -7.59 11.29
CA THR A 152 6.75 -6.29 11.49
C THR A 152 6.60 -5.42 10.25
N THR A 153 6.80 -5.97 9.06
CA THR A 153 6.65 -5.26 7.79
C THR A 153 5.23 -4.73 7.61
N VAL A 154 4.21 -5.58 7.84
CA VAL A 154 2.80 -5.16 7.74
C VAL A 154 2.45 -4.14 8.81
N LEU A 155 2.93 -4.31 10.05
CA LEU A 155 2.72 -3.35 11.15
C LEU A 155 3.30 -1.97 10.81
N GLU A 156 4.55 -1.92 10.35
CA GLU A 156 5.28 -0.70 10.01
C GLU A 156 4.62 0.07 8.86
N VAL A 157 4.19 -0.65 7.82
CA VAL A 157 3.46 -0.07 6.68
C VAL A 157 2.11 0.47 7.12
N MET A 158 1.31 -0.32 7.85
CA MET A 158 -0.01 0.09 8.30
C MET A 158 0.08 1.29 9.25
N ALA A 159 1.03 1.30 10.19
CA ALA A 159 1.19 2.38 11.16
C ALA A 159 1.50 3.75 10.51
N ARG A 160 2.23 3.76 9.38
CA ARG A 160 2.71 4.98 8.73
C ARG A 160 1.88 5.43 7.53
N SER A 161 1.11 4.52 6.93
CA SER A 161 0.40 4.81 5.69
C SER A 161 -0.95 5.47 5.93
N HIS A 162 -1.37 6.29 4.98
CA HIS A 162 -2.75 6.76 4.86
C HIS A 162 -3.55 5.80 3.98
N VAL A 163 -2.90 5.23 2.96
CA VAL A 163 -3.47 4.19 2.08
C VAL A 163 -2.54 3.00 2.07
N VAL A 164 -3.09 1.80 2.25
CA VAL A 164 -2.35 0.54 2.13
C VAL A 164 -2.91 -0.26 0.97
N LEU A 165 -2.06 -0.45 -0.05
CA LEU A 165 -2.31 -1.31 -1.18
C LEU A 165 -1.96 -2.76 -0.79
N ILE A 166 -2.95 -3.64 -0.80
CA ILE A 166 -2.77 -5.06 -0.45
C ILE A 166 -2.80 -5.85 -1.75
N ASN A 167 -1.61 -6.23 -2.21
CA ASN A 167 -1.36 -6.78 -3.53
C ASN A 167 -1.44 -8.32 -3.49
N ILE A 168 -2.57 -8.88 -3.93
CA ILE A 168 -2.93 -10.28 -3.68
C ILE A 168 -3.10 -11.07 -4.99
N PRO A 169 -2.51 -12.27 -5.13
CA PRO A 169 -2.80 -13.16 -6.24
C PRO A 169 -4.15 -13.87 -6.01
N ARG A 170 -5.09 -13.76 -6.94
CA ARG A 170 -6.39 -14.47 -6.94
C ARG A 170 -7.32 -14.14 -5.76
N ASN A 171 -6.95 -14.49 -4.54
CA ASN A 171 -7.77 -14.40 -3.33
C ASN A 171 -6.90 -14.15 -2.08
N VAL A 172 -7.47 -13.52 -1.04
CA VAL A 172 -6.76 -13.36 0.25
C VAL A 172 -6.58 -14.75 0.87
N ASN A 173 -5.33 -15.15 1.12
CA ASN A 173 -5.04 -16.42 1.77
C ASN A 173 -5.15 -16.31 3.30
N LYS A 174 -5.33 -17.46 3.97
CA LYS A 174 -5.52 -17.51 5.44
C LYS A 174 -4.34 -16.95 6.24
N THR A 175 -3.11 -17.12 5.76
CA THR A 175 -1.92 -16.61 6.45
C THR A 175 -1.84 -15.09 6.38
N MET A 176 -2.14 -14.50 5.22
CA MET A 176 -2.24 -13.05 5.06
C MET A 176 -3.35 -12.47 5.95
N GLN A 177 -4.52 -13.12 5.98
CA GLN A 177 -5.61 -12.74 6.85
C GLN A 177 -5.19 -12.75 8.33
N GLN A 178 -4.51 -13.81 8.80
CA GLN A 178 -3.99 -13.89 10.17
C GLN A 178 -2.97 -12.79 10.49
N ILE A 179 -2.10 -12.41 9.53
CA ILE A 179 -1.16 -11.29 9.71
C ILE A 179 -1.92 -9.96 9.83
N LEU A 180 -2.95 -9.75 9.00
CA LEU A 180 -3.78 -8.55 9.08
C LEU A 180 -4.51 -8.46 10.43
N GLU A 181 -5.12 -9.56 10.89
CA GLU A 181 -5.81 -9.63 12.19
C GLU A 181 -4.87 -9.27 13.35
N ILE A 182 -3.68 -9.89 13.44
CA ILE A 182 -2.74 -9.64 14.54
C ILE A 182 -2.15 -8.22 14.48
N VAL A 183 -1.89 -7.69 13.29
CA VAL A 183 -1.36 -6.33 13.13
C VAL A 183 -2.40 -5.29 13.51
N MET A 184 -3.67 -5.46 13.09
CA MET A 184 -4.74 -4.54 13.48
C MET A 184 -4.96 -4.52 14.99
N TYR A 185 -4.89 -5.70 15.64
CA TYR A 185 -4.89 -5.77 17.10
C TYR A 185 -3.70 -5.01 17.71
N GLY A 186 -2.49 -5.21 17.17
CA GLY A 186 -1.28 -4.52 17.63
C GLY A 186 -1.39 -2.99 17.51
N LEU A 187 -1.84 -2.48 16.37
CA LEU A 187 -2.04 -1.05 16.12
C LEU A 187 -3.01 -0.41 17.12
N ASN A 188 -4.10 -1.11 17.44
CA ASN A 188 -5.04 -0.66 18.46
C ASN A 188 -4.39 -0.60 19.86
N LYS A 189 -3.63 -1.62 20.24
CA LYS A 189 -2.93 -1.64 21.54
C LYS A 189 -1.87 -0.57 21.65
N LEU A 190 -1.23 -0.23 20.54
CA LEU A 190 -0.30 0.89 20.43
C LEU A 190 -1.00 2.25 20.29
N GLN A 191 -2.34 2.28 20.30
CA GLN A 191 -3.15 3.49 20.16
C GLN A 191 -2.81 4.31 18.92
N ILE A 192 -2.46 3.64 17.82
CA ILE A 192 -2.29 4.29 16.53
C ILE A 192 -3.67 4.73 16.06
N THR A 193 -3.86 6.04 15.92
CA THR A 193 -5.15 6.68 15.60
C THR A 193 -5.27 7.08 14.14
N ASN A 194 -4.22 6.90 13.34
CA ASN A 194 -4.30 7.20 11.91
C ASN A 194 -5.26 6.20 11.25
N LYS A 195 -6.25 6.71 10.53
CA LYS A 195 -7.21 5.86 9.83
C LYS A 195 -6.67 5.51 8.45
N GLN A 196 -6.30 4.26 8.25
CA GLN A 196 -5.86 3.76 6.95
C GLN A 196 -7.05 3.44 6.06
N LYS A 197 -6.92 3.74 4.76
CA LYS A 197 -7.75 3.13 3.73
C LYS A 197 -7.06 1.90 3.17
N LEU A 198 -7.75 0.77 3.13
CA LEU A 198 -7.21 -0.46 2.52
C LEU A 198 -7.69 -0.60 1.08
N ILE A 199 -6.81 -0.99 0.17
CA ILE A 199 -7.17 -1.24 -1.22
C ILE A 199 -6.61 -2.58 -1.63
N PHE A 200 -7.51 -3.53 -1.86
CA PHE A 200 -7.16 -4.88 -2.29
C PHE A 200 -6.96 -4.88 -3.80
N LEU A 201 -5.73 -5.15 -4.22
CA LEU A 201 -5.32 -5.23 -5.61
C LEU A 201 -5.21 -6.69 -6.01
N PHE A 202 -6.21 -7.15 -6.75
CA PHE A 202 -6.30 -8.52 -7.24
C PHE A 202 -5.54 -8.67 -8.54
N ARG A 203 -4.60 -9.62 -8.55
CA ARG A 203 -3.83 -10.03 -9.74
C ARG A 203 -4.24 -11.43 -10.19
N ASP A 204 -3.86 -11.78 -11.41
CA ASP A 204 -4.05 -13.11 -12.01
C ASP A 204 -5.51 -13.58 -12.00
N GLN A 205 -6.43 -12.63 -12.15
CA GLN A 205 -7.86 -12.90 -12.21
C GLN A 205 -8.22 -13.53 -13.56
N ASP A 206 -8.92 -14.66 -13.52
CA ASP A 206 -9.59 -15.17 -14.71
C ASP A 206 -11.07 -14.78 -14.61
N PRO A 207 -11.57 -13.88 -15.49
CA PRO A 207 -12.96 -13.42 -15.48
C PRO A 207 -14.00 -14.55 -15.58
N ARG A 208 -13.59 -15.73 -16.06
CA ARG A 208 -14.45 -16.92 -16.14
C ARG A 208 -14.58 -17.65 -14.80
N THR A 209 -13.61 -17.46 -13.91
CA THR A 209 -13.56 -18.12 -12.60
C THR A 209 -14.05 -17.23 -11.46
N MET A 210 -13.86 -15.91 -11.56
CA MET A 210 -14.30 -14.97 -10.54
C MET A 210 -14.68 -13.63 -11.16
N SER A 211 -15.91 -13.18 -10.90
CA SER A 211 -16.38 -11.87 -11.34
C SER A 211 -15.93 -10.77 -10.36
N LYS A 212 -15.96 -9.51 -10.80
CA LYS A 212 -15.74 -8.34 -9.92
C LYS A 212 -16.65 -8.33 -8.69
N ALA A 213 -17.90 -8.77 -8.85
CA ALA A 213 -18.83 -8.92 -7.73
C ALA A 213 -18.38 -10.02 -6.76
N GLY A 214 -17.88 -11.15 -7.29
CA GLY A 214 -17.29 -12.22 -6.49
C GLY A 214 -16.07 -11.75 -5.69
N GLN A 215 -15.18 -10.95 -6.29
CA GLN A 215 -14.03 -10.37 -5.57
C GLN A 215 -14.46 -9.43 -4.45
N ARG A 216 -15.44 -8.56 -4.71
CA ARG A 216 -15.99 -7.67 -3.67
C ARG A 216 -16.60 -8.45 -2.51
N ASN A 217 -17.34 -9.52 -2.80
CA ASN A 217 -17.91 -10.39 -1.78
C ASN A 217 -16.80 -11.09 -0.98
N HIS A 218 -15.79 -11.65 -1.65
CA HIS A 218 -14.64 -12.30 -0.98
C HIS A 218 -13.90 -11.33 -0.05
N VAL A 219 -13.66 -10.09 -0.49
CA VAL A 219 -13.05 -9.07 0.39
C VAL A 219 -14.00 -8.69 1.52
N GLY A 220 -15.30 -8.62 1.26
CA GLY A 220 -16.30 -8.44 2.31
C GLY A 220 -16.20 -9.50 3.39
N GLU A 221 -16.16 -10.78 3.02
CA GLU A 221 -16.01 -11.93 3.93
C GLU A 221 -14.72 -11.83 4.74
N VAL A 222 -13.58 -11.55 4.10
CA VAL A 222 -12.29 -11.36 4.78
C VAL A 222 -12.34 -10.19 5.78
N MET A 223 -12.96 -9.08 5.39
CA MET A 223 -13.10 -7.91 6.25
C MET A 223 -14.06 -8.18 7.40
N ASP A 224 -15.08 -9.02 7.22
CA ASP A 224 -16.00 -9.44 8.26
C ASP A 224 -15.33 -10.40 9.25
N ASP A 225 -14.50 -11.32 8.78
CA ASP A 225 -13.66 -12.15 9.65
C ASP A 225 -12.69 -11.30 10.47
N ILE A 226 -12.04 -10.31 9.84
CA ILE A 226 -11.16 -9.37 10.54
C ILE A 226 -11.93 -8.60 11.60
N LYS A 227 -13.14 -8.09 11.29
CA LYS A 227 -14.01 -7.43 12.26
C LYS A 227 -14.33 -8.36 13.43
N LEU A 228 -14.74 -9.59 13.15
CA LEU A 228 -15.07 -10.58 14.16
C LEU A 228 -13.86 -10.91 15.06
N ALA A 229 -12.67 -11.02 14.48
CA ALA A 229 -11.43 -11.21 15.23
C ALA A 229 -11.13 -9.99 16.13
N CYS A 230 -11.35 -8.77 15.63
CA CYS A 230 -11.19 -7.53 16.39
C CYS A 230 -12.21 -7.43 17.54
N GLU A 231 -13.47 -7.79 17.31
CA GLU A 231 -14.53 -7.77 18.34
C GLU A 231 -14.23 -8.70 19.50
N LYS A 232 -13.69 -9.89 19.24
CA LYS A 232 -13.27 -10.86 20.28
C LYS A 232 -12.26 -10.30 21.27
N VAL A 233 -11.52 -9.26 20.88
CA VAL A 233 -10.50 -8.58 21.70
C VAL A 233 -10.91 -7.16 22.08
N ASN A 234 -12.21 -6.86 22.02
CA ASN A 234 -12.83 -5.57 22.34
C ASN A 234 -12.24 -4.40 21.55
N PHE A 235 -12.02 -4.61 20.26
CA PHE A 235 -11.50 -3.61 19.33
C PHE A 235 -12.49 -3.33 18.20
N ASN A 236 -12.83 -2.05 18.01
CA ASN A 236 -13.62 -1.61 16.86
C ASN A 236 -12.68 -1.23 15.70
N VAL A 237 -12.68 -2.05 14.64
CA VAL A 237 -11.82 -1.85 13.48
C VAL A 237 -12.02 -0.50 12.77
N GLN A 238 -13.20 0.13 12.91
CA GLN A 238 -13.51 1.44 12.31
C GLN A 238 -12.70 2.61 12.92
N ASN A 239 -12.03 2.36 14.05
CA ASN A 239 -11.08 3.30 14.64
C ASN A 239 -9.77 3.35 13.85
N LEU A 240 -9.46 2.30 13.10
CA LEU A 240 -8.22 2.12 12.35
C LEU A 240 -8.47 2.14 10.83
N ILE A 241 -9.61 1.63 10.35
CA ILE A 241 -9.94 1.57 8.93
C ILE A 241 -11.12 2.49 8.63
N ASN A 242 -10.93 3.44 7.70
CA ASN A 242 -12.01 4.34 7.25
C ASN A 242 -12.73 3.84 5.98
N GLY A 243 -12.31 2.71 5.42
CA GLY A 243 -12.94 2.05 4.28
C GLY A 243 -12.02 1.06 3.59
N TYR A 244 -12.60 0.23 2.72
CA TYR A 244 -11.85 -0.63 1.82
C TYR A 244 -12.46 -0.64 0.42
N ASP A 245 -11.64 -0.94 -0.59
CA ASP A 245 -12.07 -1.07 -1.99
C ASP A 245 -11.32 -2.24 -2.66
N THR A 246 -11.84 -2.72 -3.79
CA THR A 246 -11.24 -3.78 -4.60
C THR A 246 -10.97 -3.30 -6.01
N HIS A 247 -9.76 -3.54 -6.52
CA HIS A 247 -9.43 -3.26 -7.91
C HIS A 247 -8.69 -4.45 -8.55
N GLU A 248 -9.04 -4.72 -9.81
CA GLU A 248 -8.28 -5.63 -10.67
C GLU A 248 -7.12 -4.85 -11.29
N PHE A 249 -5.92 -5.41 -11.22
CA PHE A 249 -4.80 -4.93 -12.00
C PHE A 249 -4.58 -5.89 -13.19
N PRO A 250 -4.48 -5.39 -14.43
CA PRO A 250 -4.22 -6.23 -15.60
C PRO A 250 -2.85 -6.93 -15.53
#